data_AF-A0A9F5JCE1-F1
#
_entry.id   AF-A0A9F5JCE1-F1
#
_cell.length_a   1.000
_cell.length_b   1.000
_cell.length_c   1.000
_cell.angle_alpha   90.00
_cell.angle_beta   90.00
_cell.angle_gamma   90.00
#
_symmetry.space_group_name_H-M   'P 1'
#
loop_
_entity.id
_entity.type
_entity.pdbx_description
1 polymer ?
#
loop_
_entity_poly.entity_id
_entity_poly.type
_entity_poly.pdbx_seq_one_letter_code
_entity_poly.pdbx_strand_id
1 'polypeptide(L)'
;MDRMAGLPMDSGPSPVSSDAISSPDDDNWNLESITFPEQFAWGSATAAYQIEGGWDADGKGPSVWDTFTHQGGDRVFKNQTGDVACGSYTLWEEDLKCIKQLGLTHYRFSLSWSRLLPDGMTGFINQKGNCSFKIETCAALIQGYCCSLA
;
A
#
# COMPACT_ATOMS: atom_id res chain seq x y z
N MET A 1 10.57 -44.62 62.32
CA MET A 1 9.09 -44.60 62.25
C MET A 1 8.67 -43.25 62.80
N ASP A 2 7.94 -42.36 62.14
CA ASP A 2 7.20 -42.37 60.89
C ASP A 2 6.87 -40.91 60.51
N ARG A 3 6.88 -40.64 59.20
CA ARG A 3 5.90 -39.88 58.38
C ARG A 3 5.38 -38.47 58.81
N MET A 4 5.50 -37.52 57.86
CA MET A 4 4.49 -36.62 57.23
C MET A 4 3.37 -36.01 58.13
N ALA A 5 2.86 -34.78 57.99
CA ALA A 5 2.93 -33.69 57.02
C ALA A 5 2.15 -32.47 57.60
N GLY A 6 2.36 -31.26 57.05
CA GLY A 6 1.48 -30.10 57.30
C GLY A 6 2.15 -28.76 56.97
N LEU A 7 2.04 -28.31 55.71
CA LEU A 7 2.62 -27.08 55.15
C LEU A 7 1.88 -25.82 55.62
N PRO A 8 2.57 -24.71 55.96
CA PRO A 8 1.98 -23.38 55.91
C PRO A 8 2.19 -22.73 54.53
N MET A 9 1.08 -22.17 54.06
CA MET A 9 0.84 -21.31 52.91
C MET A 9 2.04 -20.53 52.34
N ASP A 10 2.21 -20.70 51.03
CA ASP A 10 2.79 -19.82 50.01
C ASP A 10 3.33 -18.46 50.49
N SER A 11 4.66 -18.35 50.55
CA SER A 11 5.38 -17.08 50.58
C SER A 11 5.19 -16.38 49.25
N GLY A 12 4.38 -15.31 49.25
CA GLY A 12 4.02 -14.53 48.07
C GLY A 12 5.19 -14.07 47.19
N PRO A 13 4.89 -13.66 45.95
CA PRO A 13 5.90 -13.41 44.93
C PRO A 13 6.88 -12.31 45.35
N SER A 14 8.13 -12.55 44.98
CA SER A 14 9.29 -11.64 45.02
C SER A 14 8.92 -10.19 44.73
N PRO A 15 9.64 -9.19 45.30
CA PRO A 15 9.32 -7.79 45.09
C PRO A 15 9.25 -7.47 43.60
N VAL A 16 8.07 -7.06 43.17
CA VAL A 16 7.78 -6.64 41.80
C VAL A 16 8.61 -5.40 41.52
N SER A 17 9.30 -5.41 40.37
CA SER A 17 10.02 -4.28 39.77
C SER A 17 9.24 -2.98 39.93
N SER A 18 9.95 -1.87 40.14
CA SER A 18 9.41 -0.51 40.38
C SER A 18 8.61 0.10 39.20
N ASP A 19 8.10 -0.72 38.30
CA ASP A 19 7.36 -0.32 37.09
C ASP A 19 5.84 -0.28 37.34
N ALA A 20 5.41 0.20 38.52
CA ALA A 20 4.00 0.39 38.84
C ALA A 20 3.60 1.87 38.66
N ILE A 21 3.15 2.17 37.44
CA ILE A 21 2.10 3.13 37.04
C ILE A 21 1.90 4.32 38.00
N SER A 22 2.49 5.47 37.66
CA SER A 22 2.17 6.76 38.28
C SER A 22 1.17 7.55 37.44
N SER A 23 -0.01 7.75 38.04
CA SER A 23 -1.04 8.81 37.87
C SER A 23 -1.76 9.03 36.52
N PRO A 24 -3.11 9.26 36.50
CA PRO A 24 -3.88 9.40 35.26
C PRO A 24 -3.99 10.83 34.68
N ASP A 25 -3.25 11.84 35.16
CA ASP A 25 -3.50 13.25 34.80
C ASP A 25 -2.29 14.04 34.26
N ASP A 26 -1.19 13.38 33.85
CA ASP A 26 -0.07 14.06 33.16
C ASP A 26 -0.15 13.86 31.64
N ASP A 27 -1.18 14.44 31.00
CA ASP A 27 -1.24 14.60 29.54
C ASP A 27 -0.28 15.73 29.07
N ASN A 28 0.99 15.68 29.49
CA ASN A 28 2.04 16.43 28.82
C ASN A 28 2.57 15.58 27.65
N TRP A 29 1.75 15.44 26.61
CA TRP A 29 2.22 14.97 25.32
C TRP A 29 3.15 16.04 24.75
N ASN A 30 4.44 15.95 25.11
CA ASN A 30 5.50 16.71 24.47
C ASN A 30 5.62 16.21 23.01
N LEU A 31 4.72 16.70 22.17
CA LEU A 31 4.63 16.39 20.73
C LEU A 31 5.85 16.92 19.96
N GLU A 32 6.71 17.70 20.61
CA GLU A 32 7.87 18.36 20.01
C GLU A 32 8.98 17.41 19.54
N SER A 33 8.95 16.10 19.89
CA SER A 33 10.05 15.20 19.54
C SER A 33 9.64 13.80 19.05
N ILE A 34 8.44 13.63 18.48
CA ILE A 34 8.11 12.37 17.82
C ILE A 34 8.64 12.40 16.39
N THR A 35 9.82 11.81 16.19
CA THR A 35 10.44 11.64 14.87
C THR A 35 10.40 10.19 14.44
N PHE A 36 10.12 9.95 13.16
CA PHE A 36 10.22 8.61 12.58
C PHE A 36 11.69 8.20 12.41
N PRO A 37 11.99 6.88 12.40
CA PRO A 37 13.34 6.40 12.07
C PRO A 37 13.83 6.97 10.73
N GLU A 38 15.13 7.20 10.58
CA GLU A 38 15.72 7.82 9.37
C GLU A 38 15.34 7.10 8.07
N GLN A 39 15.11 5.79 8.14
CA GLN A 39 14.78 4.93 6.99
C GLN A 39 13.29 4.58 6.92
N PHE A 40 12.43 5.36 7.57
CA PHE A 40 10.99 5.12 7.51
C PHE A 40 10.46 5.32 6.09
N ALA A 41 9.72 4.33 5.61
CA ALA A 41 9.12 4.36 4.28
C ALA A 41 7.88 5.25 4.26
N TRP A 42 8.04 6.46 3.70
CA TRP A 42 6.95 7.38 3.45
C TRP A 42 6.50 7.24 2.01
N GLY A 43 5.24 6.87 1.80
CA GLY A 43 4.79 6.61 0.45
C GLY A 43 3.30 6.66 0.26
N SER A 44 2.91 6.50 -1.00
CA SER A 44 1.53 6.36 -1.43
C SER A 44 1.33 5.03 -2.14
N ALA A 45 0.08 4.57 -2.18
CA ALA A 45 -0.29 3.32 -2.83
C ALA A 45 -1.50 3.50 -3.75
N THR A 46 -1.45 2.91 -4.94
CA THR A 46 -2.56 2.91 -5.90
C THR A 46 -2.83 1.51 -6.45
N ALA A 47 -4.00 1.33 -7.06
CA ALA A 47 -4.36 0.09 -7.75
C ALA A 47 -4.75 0.39 -9.19
N ALA A 48 -4.33 -0.48 -10.12
CA ALA A 48 -4.48 -0.30 -11.56
C ALA A 48 -5.89 0.15 -11.98
N TYR A 49 -6.92 -0.62 -11.62
CA TYR A 49 -8.31 -0.33 -12.01
C TYR A 49 -8.83 1.02 -11.47
N GLN A 50 -8.32 1.48 -10.32
CA GLN A 50 -8.81 2.68 -9.66
C GLN A 50 -8.23 3.97 -10.25
N ILE A 51 -7.06 3.91 -10.92
CA ILE A 51 -6.35 5.11 -11.37
C ILE A 51 -6.01 5.12 -12.86
N GLU A 52 -5.77 3.96 -13.49
CA GLU A 52 -5.23 3.91 -14.86
C GLU A 52 -6.23 4.45 -15.88
N GLY A 53 -7.46 3.94 -15.88
CA GLY A 53 -8.37 4.09 -17.00
C GLY A 53 -7.90 3.30 -18.22
N GLY A 54 -8.28 3.75 -19.42
CA GLY A 54 -7.87 3.12 -20.68
C GLY A 54 -8.27 1.64 -20.71
N TRP A 55 -9.53 1.36 -20.36
CA TRP A 55 -10.01 0.01 -20.06
C TRP A 55 -9.94 -0.96 -21.24
N ASP A 56 -9.96 -0.46 -22.48
CA ASP A 56 -9.88 -1.21 -23.73
C ASP A 56 -8.67 -0.81 -24.60
N ALA A 57 -7.81 0.07 -24.08
CA ALA A 57 -6.66 0.58 -24.82
C ALA A 57 -5.55 -0.47 -24.97
N ASP A 58 -4.84 -0.40 -26.10
CA ASP A 58 -3.63 -1.20 -26.39
C ASP A 58 -3.78 -2.71 -26.19
N GLY A 59 -4.97 -3.24 -26.47
CA GLY A 59 -5.24 -4.68 -26.41
C GLY A 59 -5.47 -5.21 -25.00
N LYS A 60 -5.76 -4.33 -24.02
CA LYS A 60 -6.21 -4.74 -22.68
C LYS A 60 -7.50 -5.57 -22.80
N GLY A 61 -7.52 -6.72 -22.13
CA GLY A 61 -8.73 -7.52 -21.96
C GLY A 61 -9.65 -6.97 -20.85
N PRO A 62 -10.96 -7.31 -20.89
CA PRO A 62 -11.88 -6.94 -19.83
C PRO A 62 -11.52 -7.67 -18.53
N SER A 63 -11.53 -6.94 -17.42
CA SER A 63 -11.44 -7.51 -16.08
C SER A 63 -12.82 -7.83 -15.52
N VAL A 64 -12.85 -8.51 -14.36
CA VAL A 64 -14.10 -8.74 -13.62
C VAL A 64 -14.77 -7.43 -13.24
N TRP A 65 -13.98 -6.40 -12.87
CA TRP A 65 -14.53 -5.08 -12.50
C TRP A 65 -15.10 -4.33 -13.70
N ASP A 66 -14.45 -4.38 -14.88
CA ASP A 66 -14.99 -3.82 -16.12
C ASP A 66 -16.39 -4.43 -16.37
N THR A 67 -16.45 -5.76 -16.38
CA THR A 67 -17.68 -6.53 -16.59
C THR A 67 -18.76 -6.23 -15.54
N PHE A 68 -18.38 -6.08 -14.27
CA PHE A 68 -19.30 -5.79 -13.18
C PHE A 68 -19.89 -4.37 -13.29
N THR A 69 -19.05 -3.38 -13.57
CA THR A 69 -19.47 -1.97 -13.62
C THR A 69 -20.28 -1.64 -14.89
N HIS A 70 -19.97 -2.25 -16.04
CA HIS A 70 -20.72 -2.06 -17.29
C HIS A 70 -22.10 -2.71 -17.32
N GLN A 71 -22.39 -3.66 -16.42
CA GLN A 71 -23.74 -4.25 -16.33
C GLN A 71 -24.80 -3.29 -15.78
N GLY A 72 -24.40 -2.18 -15.16
CA GLY A 72 -25.30 -1.16 -14.63
C GLY A 72 -26.20 -1.64 -13.49
N GLY A 73 -27.31 -0.92 -13.27
CA GLY A 73 -28.35 -1.31 -12.30
C GLY A 73 -28.05 -0.93 -10.84
N ASP A 74 -27.49 0.27 -10.61
CA ASP A 74 -27.20 0.86 -9.30
C ASP A 74 -26.27 0.02 -8.40
N ARG A 75 -25.50 -0.89 -9.01
CA ARG A 75 -24.51 -1.75 -8.36
C ARG A 75 -23.25 -0.99 -7.93
N VAL A 76 -23.00 0.13 -8.60
CA VAL A 76 -21.90 1.05 -8.31
C VAL A 76 -22.50 2.42 -8.05
N PHE A 77 -21.94 3.15 -7.10
CA PHE A 77 -22.37 4.51 -6.79
C PHE A 77 -22.45 5.36 -8.07
N LYS A 78 -23.63 5.92 -8.34
CA LYS A 78 -23.91 6.74 -9.53
C LYS A 78 -23.57 6.06 -10.86
N ASN A 79 -23.61 4.72 -10.93
CA ASN A 79 -23.25 3.95 -12.12
C ASN A 79 -21.88 4.32 -12.71
N GLN A 80 -20.91 4.63 -11.83
CA GLN A 80 -19.54 4.94 -12.24
C GLN A 80 -18.80 3.70 -12.78
N THR A 81 -17.87 3.93 -13.71
CA THR A 81 -17.00 2.91 -14.31
C THR A 81 -15.53 3.28 -14.12
N GLY A 82 -14.64 2.29 -14.33
CA GLY A 82 -13.19 2.48 -14.30
C GLY A 82 -12.61 2.92 -15.66
N ASP A 83 -13.44 3.29 -16.63
CA ASP A 83 -13.04 3.45 -18.03
C ASP A 83 -11.99 4.54 -18.23
N VAL A 84 -12.14 5.64 -17.47
CA VAL A 84 -11.21 6.78 -17.45
C VAL A 84 -10.47 6.86 -16.12
N ALA A 85 -11.16 6.62 -15.00
CA ALA A 85 -10.59 6.73 -13.65
C ALA A 85 -9.88 8.08 -13.42
N CYS A 86 -8.61 8.07 -13.00
CA CYS A 86 -7.77 9.27 -12.88
C CYS A 86 -6.95 9.58 -14.15
N GLY A 87 -7.02 8.73 -15.17
CA GLY A 87 -6.26 8.90 -16.42
C GLY A 87 -4.77 8.63 -16.27
N SER A 88 -4.31 7.97 -15.20
CA SER A 88 -2.90 7.66 -14.96
C SER A 88 -2.27 6.78 -16.05
N TYR A 89 -3.08 6.14 -16.90
CA TYR A 89 -2.57 5.42 -18.07
C TYR A 89 -1.82 6.33 -19.04
N THR A 90 -2.32 7.56 -19.25
CA THR A 90 -1.68 8.55 -20.13
C THR A 90 -0.93 9.61 -19.35
N LEU A 91 -1.33 9.90 -18.10
CA LEU A 91 -0.80 11.00 -17.27
C LEU A 91 0.22 10.54 -16.20
N TRP A 92 0.84 9.38 -16.37
CA TRP A 92 1.79 8.83 -15.40
C TRP A 92 3.00 9.74 -15.09
N GLU A 93 3.44 10.56 -16.06
CA GLU A 93 4.52 11.53 -15.83
C GLU A 93 4.10 12.63 -14.83
N GLU A 94 2.81 13.01 -14.85
CA GLU A 94 2.26 13.95 -13.88
C GLU A 94 2.16 13.32 -12.50
N ASP A 95 1.76 12.05 -12.41
CA ASP A 95 1.76 11.30 -11.15
C ASP A 95 3.17 11.26 -10.53
N LEU A 96 4.21 11.03 -11.33
CA LEU A 96 5.61 11.07 -10.89
C LEU A 96 6.04 12.45 -10.39
N LYS A 97 5.63 13.52 -11.08
CA LYS A 97 5.89 14.90 -10.63
C LYS A 97 5.24 15.15 -9.27
N CYS A 98 4.00 14.71 -9.08
CA CYS A 98 3.30 14.84 -7.79
C CYS A 98 4.00 14.05 -6.67
N ILE A 99 4.38 12.79 -6.91
CA ILE A 99 5.10 11.97 -5.93
C ILE A 99 6.40 12.67 -5.48
N LYS A 100 7.14 13.26 -6.44
CA LYS A 100 8.37 14.00 -6.16
C LYS A 100 8.11 15.31 -5.39
N GLN A 101 7.08 16.06 -5.77
CA GLN A 101 6.70 17.31 -5.09
C GLN A 101 6.26 17.07 -3.64
N LEU A 102 5.62 15.93 -3.37
CA LEU A 102 5.20 15.50 -2.03
C LEU A 102 6.36 14.96 -1.17
N GLY A 103 7.55 14.76 -1.74
CA GLY A 103 8.71 14.23 -1.02
C GLY A 103 8.55 12.78 -0.58
N LEU A 104 7.73 11.99 -1.28
CA LEU A 104 7.53 10.57 -0.95
C LEU A 104 8.77 9.75 -1.27
N THR A 105 9.15 8.87 -0.34
CA THR A 105 10.27 7.94 -0.51
C THR A 105 9.87 6.60 -1.15
N HIS A 106 8.58 6.28 -1.18
CA HIS A 106 8.08 5.01 -1.70
C HIS A 106 6.78 5.21 -2.49
N TYR A 107 6.61 4.45 -3.56
CA TYR A 107 5.35 4.38 -4.29
C TYR A 107 5.00 2.94 -4.62
N ARG A 108 3.85 2.49 -4.13
CA ARG A 108 3.32 1.15 -4.39
C ARG A 108 2.22 1.26 -5.44
N PHE A 109 2.26 0.39 -6.43
CA PHE A 109 1.17 0.26 -7.38
C PHE A 109 0.90 -1.21 -7.71
N SER A 110 -0.27 -1.52 -8.26
CA SER A 110 -0.54 -2.83 -8.86
C SER A 110 -0.48 -2.76 -10.38
N LEU A 111 -0.19 -3.90 -11.01
CA LEU A 111 -0.28 -4.09 -12.46
C LEU A 111 -1.64 -4.69 -12.82
N SER A 112 -2.22 -4.24 -13.93
CA SER A 112 -3.45 -4.82 -14.46
C SER A 112 -3.17 -6.15 -15.15
N TRP A 113 -3.65 -7.24 -14.57
CA TRP A 113 -3.43 -8.59 -15.13
C TRP A 113 -4.01 -8.73 -16.54
N SER A 114 -5.23 -8.23 -16.75
CA SER A 114 -5.88 -8.27 -18.07
C SER A 114 -5.21 -7.37 -19.10
N ARG A 115 -4.29 -6.50 -18.67
CA ARG A 115 -3.46 -5.70 -19.57
C ARG A 115 -2.25 -6.50 -20.04
N LEU A 116 -1.60 -7.24 -19.14
CA LEU A 116 -0.47 -8.12 -19.46
C LEU A 116 -0.91 -9.39 -20.20
N LEU A 117 -1.96 -10.05 -19.72
CA LEU A 117 -2.55 -11.28 -20.23
C LEU A 117 -4.05 -11.05 -20.49
N PRO A 118 -4.42 -10.56 -21.68
CA PRO A 118 -5.82 -10.20 -22.00
C PRO A 118 -6.82 -11.34 -21.90
N ASP A 119 -6.39 -12.57 -22.19
CA ASP A 119 -7.18 -13.80 -22.07
C ASP A 119 -6.99 -14.50 -20.71
N GLY A 120 -6.14 -13.94 -19.83
CA GLY A 120 -5.79 -14.51 -18.54
C GLY A 120 -4.83 -15.71 -18.62
N MET A 121 -4.39 -16.13 -19.81
CA MET A 121 -3.51 -17.28 -20.02
C MET A 121 -2.10 -16.83 -20.37
N THR A 122 -1.09 -17.66 -20.07
CA THR A 122 0.32 -17.34 -20.36
C THR A 122 0.71 -17.54 -21.84
N GLY A 123 -0.19 -18.07 -22.67
CA GLY A 123 0.07 -18.35 -24.08
C GLY A 123 0.15 -17.09 -24.95
N PHE A 124 -0.45 -15.98 -24.52
CA PHE A 124 -0.42 -14.71 -25.21
C PHE A 124 -0.12 -13.57 -24.24
N ILE A 125 1.08 -13.00 -24.36
CA ILE A 125 1.49 -11.82 -23.60
C ILE A 125 1.28 -10.60 -24.48
N ASN A 126 0.48 -9.65 -23.99
CA ASN A 126 0.29 -8.38 -24.67
C ASN A 126 1.52 -7.49 -24.49
N GLN A 127 2.36 -7.41 -25.53
CA GLN A 127 3.58 -6.60 -25.50
C GLN A 127 3.30 -5.11 -25.34
N LYS A 128 2.16 -4.61 -25.84
CA LYS A 128 1.72 -3.22 -25.62
C LYS A 128 1.07 -3.00 -24.25
N GLY A 129 0.68 -4.11 -23.62
CA GLY A 129 0.09 -4.15 -22.29
C GLY A 129 1.12 -4.28 -21.17
N ASN A 130 2.40 -4.46 -21.50
CA ASN A 130 3.47 -4.02 -20.61
C ASN A 130 3.15 -2.57 -20.29
N CYS A 131 2.77 -2.29 -19.04
CA CYS A 131 2.69 -0.93 -18.54
C CYS A 131 4.11 -0.36 -18.53
N SER A 132 4.71 -0.11 -19.70
CA SER A 132 6.06 0.43 -19.86
C SER A 132 6.19 1.67 -19.01
N PHE A 133 5.14 2.48 -18.93
CA PHE A 133 5.05 3.63 -18.04
C PHE A 133 5.22 3.32 -16.54
N LYS A 134 4.71 2.20 -16.02
CA LYS A 134 4.88 1.79 -14.61
C LYS A 134 6.25 1.17 -14.35
N ILE A 135 6.80 0.45 -15.32
CA ILE A 135 8.17 -0.07 -15.24
C ILE A 135 9.18 1.09 -15.34
N GLU A 136 8.94 2.05 -16.22
CA GLU A 136 9.69 3.30 -16.36
C GLU A 136 9.54 4.18 -15.10
N THR A 137 8.35 4.25 -14.50
CA THR A 137 8.12 4.87 -13.18
C THR A 137 9.01 4.22 -12.12
N CYS A 138 9.08 2.89 -12.06
CA CYS A 138 10.01 2.20 -11.17
C CYS A 138 11.47 2.59 -11.45
N ALA A 139 11.88 2.58 -12.72
CA ALA A 139 13.25 2.93 -13.10
C ALA A 139 13.60 4.39 -12.73
N ALA A 140 12.70 5.33 -12.99
CA ALA A 140 12.85 6.75 -12.69
C ALA A 140 12.89 7.02 -11.18
N LEU A 141 12.04 6.34 -10.39
CA LEU A 141 12.09 6.43 -8.94
C LEU A 141 13.42 5.89 -8.40
N ILE A 142 13.88 4.73 -8.87
CA ILE A 142 15.16 4.12 -8.47
C ILE A 142 16.36 5.03 -8.80
N GLN A 143 16.39 5.64 -9.99
CA GLN A 143 17.47 6.57 -10.38
C GLN A 143 17.47 7.87 -9.57
N GLY A 144 16.29 8.36 -9.16
CA GLY A 144 16.14 9.52 -8.30
C GLY A 144 16.75 9.33 -6.90
N TYR A 145 16.62 8.15 -6.30
CA TYR A 145 17.28 7.83 -5.02
C TYR A 145 18.80 7.84 -5.14
N CYS A 146 19.35 7.27 -6.22
CA CYS A 146 20.79 7.14 -6.41
C CYS A 146 21.49 8.51 -6.59
N CYS A 147 20.83 9.49 -7.24
CA CYS A 147 21.39 10.84 -7.39
C CYS A 147 21.28 11.72 -6.13
N SER A 148 20.46 11.36 -5.13
CA SER A 148 20.38 12.12 -3.86
C SER A 148 21.30 11.58 -2.76
N LEU A 149 21.96 10.44 -3.02
CA LEU A 149 22.87 9.73 -2.12
C LEU A 149 24.35 9.84 -2.56
N ALA A 150 24.67 10.71 -3.53
CA ALA A 150 26.02 10.98 -4.02
C ALA A 150 26.44 12.43 -3.76
#